data_AF-A0A9W7EQQ0-F1
#
_entry.id   AF-A0A9W7EQQ0-F1
#
_cell.length_a   1.000
_cell.length_b   1.000
_cell.length_c   1.000
_cell.angle_alpha   90.00
_cell.angle_beta   90.00
_cell.angle_gamma   90.00
#
_symmetry.space_group_name_H-M   'P 1'
#
loop_
_entity.id
_entity.type
_entity.pdbx_description
1 polymer ?
#
loop_
_entity_poly.entity_id
_entity_poly.type
_entity_poly.pdbx_seq_one_letter_code
_entity_poly.pdbx_strand_id
1 'polypeptide(L)'
;KRETKKSKPKSNEGGAEEFDNSEETKAKAPKTLDNTRETELTLVTPDDTEVLADEEDDEFAPYFSGVIKPKIIITTRPRPSAELFQFIQSLLTLIPNSYYWPRRDYELKDITEYARNKEFSHLMVLSEKAKVCNGVVVSHLGIPTDEHTLPGPTAFFKINNIVLPKKIKNHGAATGHIPELILNNFTTRLGHRAGRFFGSLFPHNPEFKGRQVVTFHNQRDYVFVRHHRYVFKPGTTKADKEKNRTRAKLQELGPRFSLKMRWLLSGGFDTKFGEYEWFHKRKEQDTSRRKFHM
;
A
#
# COMPACT_ATOMS: atom_id res chain seq x y z
N LYS A 1 29.66 -15.64 -66.29
CA LYS A 1 30.91 -15.76 -65.49
C LYS A 1 30.77 -16.98 -64.59
N ARG A 2 31.78 -17.85 -64.64
CA ARG A 2 32.00 -19.16 -64.00
C ARG A 2 31.37 -19.41 -62.62
N GLU A 3 30.92 -20.65 -62.46
CA GLU A 3 30.61 -21.38 -61.23
C GLU A 3 31.75 -21.34 -60.20
N THR A 4 31.39 -21.35 -58.92
CA THR A 4 32.24 -21.88 -57.84
C THR A 4 31.42 -22.75 -56.89
N LYS A 5 31.68 -24.06 -57.00
CA LYS A 5 31.33 -25.12 -56.05
C LYS A 5 31.81 -24.76 -54.64
N LYS A 6 30.94 -24.91 -53.63
CA LYS A 6 31.35 -25.09 -52.24
C LYS A 6 30.99 -26.50 -51.79
N SER A 7 32.05 -27.20 -51.38
CA SER A 7 32.15 -28.56 -50.90
C SER A 7 31.44 -28.77 -49.56
N LYS A 8 30.79 -29.94 -49.41
CA LYS A 8 30.55 -30.58 -48.11
C LYS A 8 31.80 -31.37 -47.71
N PRO A 9 32.08 -31.47 -46.41
CA PRO A 9 32.32 -32.80 -45.83
C PRO A 9 31.56 -32.95 -44.51
N LYS A 10 30.73 -34.00 -44.39
CA LYS A 10 30.97 -35.31 -43.76
C LYS A 10 30.37 -35.35 -42.35
N SER A 11 29.29 -36.12 -42.31
CA SER A 11 28.66 -36.75 -41.16
C SER A 11 29.69 -37.41 -40.25
N ASN A 12 29.63 -37.10 -38.96
CA ASN A 12 30.11 -37.99 -37.91
C ASN A 12 28.87 -38.51 -37.17
N GLU A 13 28.46 -39.71 -37.55
CA GLU A 13 27.67 -40.61 -36.72
C GLU A 13 28.59 -41.19 -35.66
N GLY A 14 28.21 -41.07 -34.39
CA GLY A 14 28.94 -41.66 -33.28
C GLY A 14 28.08 -41.66 -32.02
N GLY A 15 27.65 -42.86 -31.62
CA GLY A 15 27.26 -43.17 -30.25
C GLY A 15 25.82 -42.87 -29.88
N ALA A 16 24.92 -43.82 -30.13
CA ALA A 16 23.72 -43.98 -29.33
C ALA A 16 24.15 -44.52 -27.95
N GLU A 17 24.26 -43.65 -26.96
CA GLU A 17 24.23 -44.04 -25.56
C GLU A 17 22.84 -43.65 -25.02
N GLU A 18 22.00 -44.67 -24.82
CA GLU A 18 20.78 -44.59 -24.02
C GLU A 18 21.15 -44.17 -22.59
N PHE A 19 21.04 -42.88 -22.30
CA PHE A 19 20.86 -42.42 -20.93
C PHE A 19 19.37 -42.31 -20.65
N ASP A 20 18.84 -43.36 -20.03
CA ASP A 20 17.64 -43.28 -19.20
C ASP A 20 17.92 -42.26 -18.09
N ASN A 21 17.48 -41.02 -18.32
CA ASN A 21 17.32 -40.05 -17.26
C ASN A 21 15.93 -39.45 -17.36
N SER A 22 15.00 -40.15 -16.73
CA SER A 22 13.67 -39.67 -16.34
C SER A 22 13.76 -38.54 -15.30
N GLU A 23 14.61 -37.54 -15.54
CA GLU A 23 14.47 -36.24 -14.92
C GLU A 23 13.45 -35.45 -15.74
N GLU A 24 12.21 -35.40 -15.24
CA GLU A 24 11.26 -34.36 -15.60
C GLU A 24 12.01 -33.04 -15.72
N THR A 25 12.16 -32.53 -16.94
CA THR A 25 12.68 -31.19 -17.17
C THR A 25 11.64 -30.21 -16.63
N LYS A 26 11.65 -30.00 -15.30
CA LYS A 26 10.90 -28.93 -14.65
C LYS A 26 11.36 -27.66 -15.33
N ALA A 27 10.50 -27.13 -16.19
CA ALA A 27 10.77 -25.91 -16.94
C ALA A 27 11.32 -24.87 -15.95
N LYS A 28 12.57 -24.43 -16.15
CA LYS A 28 13.24 -23.51 -15.22
C LYS A 28 12.31 -22.31 -15.04
N ALA A 29 11.84 -22.10 -13.81
CA ALA A 29 10.93 -21.01 -13.52
C ALA A 29 11.54 -19.68 -14.04
N PRO A 30 10.73 -18.81 -14.67
CA PRO A 30 11.25 -17.57 -15.21
C PRO A 30 11.93 -16.76 -14.10
N LYS A 31 13.14 -16.25 -14.39
CA LYS A 31 13.87 -15.36 -13.49
C LYS A 31 13.20 -14.00 -13.46
N THR A 32 12.19 -13.83 -12.62
CA THR A 32 11.56 -12.55 -12.32
C THR A 32 12.32 -11.83 -11.21
N LEU A 33 12.16 -10.51 -11.11
CA LEU A 33 12.76 -9.73 -10.03
C LEU A 33 12.23 -10.17 -8.66
N ASP A 34 10.98 -10.65 -8.60
CA ASP A 34 10.36 -11.13 -7.37
C ASP A 34 10.93 -12.50 -6.97
N ASN A 35 11.21 -13.39 -7.94
CA ASN A 35 11.85 -14.69 -7.69
C ASN A 35 13.35 -14.57 -7.36
N THR A 36 13.98 -13.45 -7.71
CA THR A 36 15.40 -13.17 -7.46
C THR A 36 15.60 -12.09 -6.40
N ARG A 37 14.59 -11.85 -5.56
CA ARG A 37 14.65 -10.92 -4.43
C ARG A 37 15.80 -11.33 -3.50
N GLU A 38 16.57 -10.35 -3.04
CA GLU A 38 17.57 -10.58 -2.01
C GLU A 38 16.87 -10.88 -0.68
N THR A 39 17.31 -11.92 0.03
CA THR A 39 16.76 -12.28 1.33
C THR A 39 17.06 -11.16 2.33
N GLU A 40 16.01 -10.52 2.84
CA GLU A 40 16.12 -9.49 3.86
C GLU A 40 16.15 -10.11 5.25
N LEU A 41 17.04 -9.62 6.11
CA LEU A 41 17.17 -10.10 7.49
C LEU A 41 15.95 -9.77 8.35
N THR A 42 15.18 -8.76 7.96
CA THR A 42 14.01 -8.25 8.69
C THR A 42 12.70 -8.89 8.24
N LEU A 43 12.75 -9.96 7.42
CA LEU A 43 11.56 -10.72 7.06
C LEU A 43 10.95 -11.35 8.31
N VAL A 44 9.67 -11.07 8.54
CA VAL A 44 8.92 -11.60 9.66
C VAL A 44 8.40 -12.98 9.30
N THR A 45 8.63 -13.94 10.19
CA THR A 45 7.95 -15.23 10.12
C THR A 45 6.60 -15.16 10.81
N PRO A 46 5.54 -15.85 10.33
CA PRO A 46 4.20 -15.74 10.89
C PRO A 46 4.08 -16.05 12.40
N ASP A 47 4.96 -16.89 12.94
CA ASP A 47 4.94 -17.32 14.34
C ASP A 47 6.04 -16.66 15.19
N ASP A 48 6.56 -15.50 14.77
CA ASP A 48 7.55 -14.74 15.54
C ASP A 48 6.89 -14.08 16.75
N THR A 49 7.14 -14.64 17.94
CA THR A 49 6.56 -14.17 19.21
C THR A 49 6.95 -12.75 19.57
N GLU A 50 8.13 -12.29 19.16
CA GLU A 50 8.59 -10.92 19.45
C GLU A 50 7.74 -9.91 18.68
N VAL A 51 7.51 -10.18 17.39
CA VAL A 51 6.71 -9.29 16.53
C VAL A 51 5.25 -9.29 16.97
N LEU A 52 4.69 -10.43 17.39
CA LEU A 52 3.33 -10.47 17.91
C LEU A 52 3.17 -9.65 19.19
N ALA A 53 4.13 -9.73 20.12
CA ALA A 53 4.13 -8.90 21.32
C ALA A 53 4.26 -7.42 20.99
N ASP A 54 5.17 -7.05 20.09
CA ASP A 54 5.32 -5.67 19.60
C ASP A 54 4.01 -5.15 18.99
N GLU A 55 3.28 -6.00 18.25
CA GLU A 55 2.01 -5.65 17.62
C GLU A 55 0.83 -5.57 18.60
N GLU A 56 0.85 -6.27 19.73
CA GLU A 56 -0.18 -6.19 20.76
C GLU A 56 -0.04 -4.93 21.61
N ASP A 57 1.19 -4.45 21.82
CA ASP A 57 1.48 -3.30 22.68
C ASP A 57 1.69 -1.98 21.92
N ASP A 58 1.56 -1.98 20.59
CA ASP A 58 1.78 -0.77 19.81
C ASP A 58 0.65 0.27 19.89
N GLU A 59 0.95 1.46 19.40
CA GLU A 59 0.03 2.62 19.38
C GLU A 59 -1.21 2.37 18.51
N PHE A 60 -1.22 1.30 17.70
CA PHE A 60 -2.31 0.95 16.81
C PHE A 60 -3.22 -0.15 17.36
N ALA A 61 -2.79 -0.92 18.36
CA ALA A 61 -3.54 -2.04 18.93
C ALA A 61 -5.01 -1.70 19.30
N PRO A 62 -5.32 -0.50 19.83
CA PRO A 62 -6.71 -0.10 20.10
C PRO A 62 -7.61 0.05 18.87
N TYR A 63 -7.05 0.28 17.68
CA TYR A 63 -7.81 0.30 16.43
C TYR A 63 -8.14 -1.11 15.97
N PHE A 64 -7.16 -2.01 16.02
CA PHE A 64 -7.30 -3.41 15.59
C PHE A 64 -8.24 -4.21 16.51
N SER A 65 -8.26 -3.90 17.81
CA SER A 65 -9.24 -4.45 18.76
C SER A 65 -10.64 -3.83 18.62
N GLY A 66 -10.80 -2.76 17.84
CA GLY A 66 -12.08 -2.09 17.60
C GLY A 66 -12.56 -1.19 18.75
N VAL A 67 -11.71 -0.97 19.77
CA VAL A 67 -12.01 -0.06 20.89
C VAL A 67 -12.13 1.38 20.38
N ILE A 68 -11.24 1.78 19.47
CA ILE A 68 -11.20 3.13 18.89
C ILE A 68 -11.64 3.06 17.43
N LYS A 69 -12.56 3.95 17.05
CA LYS A 69 -12.90 4.19 15.64
C LYS A 69 -12.04 5.33 15.11
N PRO A 70 -11.33 5.15 13.99
CA PRO A 70 -10.54 6.23 13.44
C PRO A 70 -11.45 7.37 13.00
N LYS A 71 -10.98 8.58 13.31
CA LYS A 71 -11.54 9.87 12.92
C LYS A 71 -10.41 10.70 12.36
N ILE A 72 -10.50 11.06 11.09
CA ILE A 72 -9.35 11.56 10.34
C ILE A 72 -9.64 12.97 9.86
N ILE A 73 -8.72 13.89 10.14
CA ILE A 73 -8.76 15.24 9.59
C ILE A 73 -7.80 15.32 8.40
N ILE A 74 -8.33 15.71 7.24
CA ILE A 74 -7.57 15.93 6.02
C ILE A 74 -7.43 17.44 5.82
N THR A 75 -6.19 17.91 5.68
CA THR A 75 -5.89 19.29 5.34
C THR A 75 -4.86 19.35 4.21
N THR A 76 -4.53 20.55 3.74
CA THR A 76 -3.64 20.79 2.61
C THR A 76 -2.51 21.73 3.00
N ARG A 77 -1.59 21.97 2.07
CA ARG A 77 -0.76 23.18 2.08
C ARG A 77 -1.63 24.46 2.03
N PRO A 78 -1.09 25.61 2.48
CA PRO A 78 -1.75 26.91 2.27
C PRO A 78 -1.95 27.19 0.78
N ARG A 79 -3.09 27.82 0.44
CA ARG A 79 -3.49 28.18 -0.93
C ARG A 79 -3.42 27.01 -1.92
N PRO A 80 -4.18 25.91 -1.70
CA PRO A 80 -4.18 24.76 -2.60
C PRO A 80 -4.84 25.07 -3.95
N SER A 81 -4.44 24.35 -4.99
CA SER A 81 -5.06 24.44 -6.31
C SER A 81 -6.46 23.80 -6.35
N ALA A 82 -7.29 24.26 -7.29
CA ALA A 82 -8.64 23.73 -7.49
C ALA A 82 -8.65 22.21 -7.83
N GLU A 83 -7.61 21.73 -8.52
CA GLU A 83 -7.49 20.32 -8.92
C GLU A 83 -7.34 19.39 -7.72
N LEU A 84 -6.67 19.85 -6.66
CA LEU A 84 -6.46 19.07 -5.44
C LEU A 84 -7.78 18.71 -4.74
N PHE A 85 -8.79 19.59 -4.80
CA PHE A 85 -10.09 19.33 -4.18
C PHE A 85 -10.82 18.12 -4.78
N GLN A 86 -10.61 17.82 -6.06
CA GLN A 86 -11.17 16.61 -6.68
C GLN A 86 -10.55 15.34 -6.09
N PHE A 87 -9.25 15.39 -5.79
CA PHE A 87 -8.56 14.30 -5.12
C PHE A 87 -8.97 14.18 -3.65
N ILE A 88 -9.11 15.30 -2.93
CA ILE A 88 -9.61 15.33 -1.55
C ILE A 88 -11.00 14.69 -1.47
N GLN A 89 -11.93 15.07 -2.35
CA GLN A 89 -13.25 14.47 -2.40
C GLN A 89 -13.18 12.95 -2.62
N SER A 90 -12.24 12.50 -3.45
CA SER A 90 -12.03 11.07 -3.70
C SER A 90 -11.44 10.35 -2.50
N LEU A 91 -10.58 11.01 -1.70
CA LEU A 91 -10.05 10.48 -0.43
C LEU A 91 -11.12 10.42 0.66
N LEU A 92 -12.00 11.43 0.74
CA LEU A 92 -13.12 11.44 1.69
C LEU A 92 -14.08 10.26 1.46
N THR A 93 -14.28 9.88 0.20
CA THR A 93 -15.06 8.70 -0.17
C THR A 93 -14.32 7.39 0.05
N LEU A 94 -12.98 7.40 -0.02
CA LEU A 94 -12.13 6.22 0.15
C LEU A 94 -12.01 5.82 1.62
N ILE A 95 -11.79 6.80 2.49
CA ILE A 95 -11.47 6.60 3.90
C ILE A 95 -12.70 6.96 4.75
N PRO A 96 -13.32 5.99 5.45
CA PRO A 96 -14.44 6.27 6.34
C PRO A 96 -14.08 7.28 7.43
N ASN A 97 -15.06 7.99 7.97
CA ASN A 97 -14.89 8.94 9.10
C ASN A 97 -13.81 10.01 8.87
N SER A 98 -13.59 10.39 7.61
CA SER A 98 -12.64 11.44 7.24
C SER A 98 -13.34 12.77 6.97
N TYR A 99 -12.70 13.87 7.37
CA TYR A 99 -13.26 15.22 7.30
C TYR A 99 -12.22 16.17 6.72
N TYR A 100 -12.62 16.99 5.76
CA TYR A 100 -11.74 18.00 5.21
C TYR A 100 -11.80 19.30 6.04
N TRP A 101 -10.63 19.79 6.47
CA TRP A 101 -10.48 21.08 7.12
C TRP A 101 -9.59 22.02 6.30
N PRO A 102 -10.10 23.18 5.86
CA PRO A 102 -9.34 24.09 5.02
C PRO A 102 -8.18 24.71 5.79
N ARG A 103 -6.98 24.64 5.19
CA ARG A 103 -5.74 25.15 5.79
C ARG A 103 -5.76 26.65 6.11
N ARG A 104 -6.32 27.47 5.21
CA ARG A 104 -6.30 28.94 5.26
C ARG A 104 -4.90 29.45 5.63
N ASP A 105 -4.79 30.28 6.68
CA ASP A 105 -3.54 30.83 7.21
C ASP A 105 -3.11 30.18 8.54
N TYR A 106 -3.79 29.11 8.98
CA TYR A 106 -3.45 28.42 10.23
C TYR A 106 -2.13 27.67 10.13
N GLU A 107 -1.37 27.62 11.22
CA GLU A 107 -0.16 26.83 11.30
C GLU A 107 -0.48 25.32 11.48
N LEU A 108 0.52 24.44 11.31
CA LEU A 108 0.29 23.01 11.51
C LEU A 108 0.07 22.71 13.00
N LYS A 109 0.71 23.48 13.89
CA LYS A 109 0.54 23.36 15.33
C LYS A 109 -0.90 23.63 15.74
N ASP A 110 -1.47 24.76 15.31
CA ASP A 110 -2.87 25.11 15.61
C ASP A 110 -3.86 24.06 15.10
N ILE A 111 -3.64 23.53 13.89
CA ILE A 111 -4.51 22.47 13.35
C ILE A 111 -4.35 21.17 14.15
N THR A 112 -3.15 20.84 14.59
CA THR A 112 -2.88 19.65 15.41
C THR A 112 -3.56 19.77 16.78
N GLU A 113 -3.46 20.93 17.43
CA GLU A 113 -4.14 21.22 18.69
C GLU A 113 -5.66 21.19 18.53
N TYR A 114 -6.18 21.84 17.48
CA TYR A 114 -7.61 21.76 17.15
C TYR A 114 -8.07 20.32 16.91
N ALA A 115 -7.26 19.53 16.21
CA ALA A 115 -7.57 18.14 15.92
C ALA A 115 -7.61 17.29 17.20
N ARG A 116 -6.65 17.48 18.12
CA ARG A 116 -6.65 16.83 19.44
C ARG A 116 -7.88 17.22 20.26
N ASN A 117 -8.20 18.51 20.35
CA ASN A 117 -9.36 19.02 21.08
C ASN A 117 -10.71 18.52 20.50
N LYS A 118 -10.72 18.08 19.24
CA LYS A 118 -11.88 17.49 18.56
C LYS A 118 -11.80 15.97 18.45
N GLU A 119 -10.87 15.35 19.17
CA GLU A 119 -10.70 13.90 19.27
C GLU A 119 -10.46 13.23 17.90
N PHE A 120 -9.70 13.89 17.03
CA PHE A 120 -9.23 13.27 15.79
C PHE A 120 -8.05 12.36 16.10
N SER A 121 -8.14 11.11 15.65
CA SER A 121 -7.08 10.11 15.75
C SER A 121 -5.87 10.39 14.85
N HIS A 122 -6.11 10.92 13.65
CA HIS A 122 -5.06 11.10 12.64
C HIS A 122 -5.22 12.44 11.91
N LEU A 123 -4.08 13.04 11.58
CA LEU A 123 -3.97 14.23 10.74
C LEU A 123 -3.27 13.85 9.43
N MET A 124 -3.95 14.11 8.30
CA MET A 124 -3.45 13.91 6.95
C MET A 124 -3.22 15.27 6.28
N VAL A 125 -1.97 15.57 5.90
CA VAL A 125 -1.58 16.83 5.26
C VAL A 125 -1.16 16.56 3.83
N LEU A 126 -1.96 17.04 2.87
CA LEU A 126 -1.69 16.90 1.44
C LEU A 126 -0.80 18.04 0.93
N SER A 127 0.23 17.65 0.18
CA SER A 127 1.11 18.55 -0.57
C SER A 127 0.86 18.45 -2.06
N GLU A 128 1.06 19.56 -2.77
CA GLU A 128 0.98 19.61 -4.22
C GLU A 128 2.15 20.38 -4.83
N LYS A 129 2.51 19.99 -6.05
CA LYS A 129 3.49 20.67 -6.90
C LYS A 129 2.95 20.69 -8.33
N ALA A 130 2.99 21.86 -8.96
CA ALA A 130 2.45 22.05 -10.31
C ALA A 130 1.00 21.57 -10.46
N LYS A 131 0.14 21.93 -9.49
CA LYS A 131 -1.29 21.56 -9.41
C LYS A 131 -1.59 20.06 -9.24
N VAL A 132 -0.55 19.22 -9.12
CA VAL A 132 -0.70 17.78 -8.89
C VAL A 132 -0.28 17.45 -7.46
N CYS A 133 -1.10 16.68 -6.74
CA CYS A 133 -0.74 16.18 -5.43
C CYS A 133 0.49 15.27 -5.54
N ASN A 134 1.52 15.53 -4.74
CA ASN A 134 2.82 14.85 -4.83
C ASN A 134 3.25 14.18 -3.53
N GLY A 135 2.56 14.45 -2.42
CA GLY A 135 2.95 13.94 -1.13
C GLY A 135 1.83 14.07 -0.12
N VAL A 136 1.84 13.15 0.85
CA VAL A 136 0.96 13.14 2.00
C VAL A 136 1.78 12.84 3.23
N VAL A 137 1.63 13.68 4.25
CA VAL A 137 2.12 13.36 5.60
C VAL A 137 0.92 12.90 6.40
N VAL A 138 1.03 11.75 7.05
CA VAL A 138 0.01 11.22 7.94
C VAL A 138 0.63 11.11 9.33
N SER A 139 -0.02 11.67 10.34
CA SER A 139 0.43 11.63 11.73
C SER A 139 -0.67 11.04 12.60
N HIS A 140 -0.31 10.06 13.42
CA HIS A 140 -1.16 9.59 14.50
C HIS A 140 -1.09 10.60 15.64
N LEU A 141 -2.22 11.19 16.02
CA LEU A 141 -2.24 12.27 17.01
C LEU A 141 -2.20 11.77 18.46
N GLY A 142 -2.13 10.46 18.66
CA GLY A 142 -2.33 9.83 19.95
C GLY A 142 -3.79 9.48 20.18
N ILE A 143 -4.05 8.70 21.21
CA ILE A 143 -5.39 8.30 21.61
C ILE A 143 -6.02 9.47 22.39
N PRO A 144 -7.21 9.96 21.99
CA PRO A 144 -7.80 11.15 22.60
C PRO A 144 -8.31 10.96 24.04
N THR A 145 -8.25 9.75 24.60
CA THR A 145 -8.82 9.44 25.92
C THR A 145 -7.91 9.74 27.10
N ASP A 146 -6.61 9.94 26.89
CA ASP A 146 -5.67 10.25 27.98
C ASP A 146 -4.86 11.51 27.65
N GLU A 147 -4.94 12.50 28.53
CA GLU A 147 -4.34 13.84 28.42
C GLU A 147 -2.80 13.77 28.37
N HIS A 148 -2.21 12.65 28.82
CA HIS A 148 -0.77 12.38 28.76
C HIS A 148 -0.35 11.47 27.59
N THR A 149 -1.24 11.15 26.66
CA THR A 149 -0.87 10.28 25.53
C THR A 149 0.13 10.97 24.62
N LEU A 150 1.29 10.34 24.44
CA LEU A 150 2.30 10.78 23.49
C LEU A 150 1.74 10.73 22.05
N PRO A 151 2.08 11.70 21.20
CA PRO A 151 1.71 11.64 19.80
C PRO A 151 2.35 10.40 19.17
N GLY A 152 1.54 9.63 18.44
CA GLY A 152 2.05 8.45 17.74
C GLY A 152 2.86 8.81 16.49
N PRO A 153 3.22 7.79 15.69
CA PRO A 153 4.16 7.95 14.62
C PRO A 153 3.63 8.83 13.48
N THR A 154 4.58 9.44 12.77
CA THR A 154 4.31 10.29 11.61
C THR A 154 5.06 9.76 10.39
N ALA A 155 4.33 9.52 9.31
CA ALA A 155 4.88 8.97 8.08
C ALA A 155 4.68 9.94 6.92
N PHE A 156 5.72 10.11 6.10
CA PHE A 156 5.61 10.82 4.82
C PHE A 156 5.64 9.85 3.66
N PHE A 157 4.59 9.93 2.84
CA PHE A 157 4.48 9.19 1.61
C PHE A 157 4.52 10.13 0.41
N LYS A 158 5.38 9.81 -0.55
CA LYS A 158 5.31 10.42 -1.88
C LYS A 158 4.16 9.77 -2.65
N ILE A 159 3.23 10.58 -3.15
CA ILE A 159 2.13 10.11 -3.99
C ILE A 159 2.56 10.17 -5.46
N ASN A 160 2.30 9.10 -6.20
CA ASN A 160 2.50 9.04 -7.64
C ASN A 160 1.26 8.46 -8.34
N ASN A 161 1.19 8.65 -9.66
CA ASN A 161 0.21 8.00 -10.55
C ASN A 161 -1.25 8.17 -10.13
N ILE A 162 -1.65 9.39 -9.76
CA ILE A 162 -3.03 9.68 -9.36
C ILE A 162 -3.94 9.65 -10.59
N VAL A 163 -4.96 8.80 -10.53
CA VAL A 163 -6.07 8.74 -11.48
C VAL A 163 -7.37 8.90 -10.70
N LEU A 164 -8.08 9.99 -10.99
CA LEU A 164 -9.36 10.29 -10.35
C LEU A 164 -10.47 9.34 -10.85
N PRO A 165 -11.50 9.04 -10.03
CA PRO A 165 -12.58 8.12 -10.39
C PRO A 165 -13.24 8.46 -11.74
N LYS A 166 -13.48 9.75 -12.00
CA LYS A 166 -14.09 10.24 -13.25
C LYS A 166 -13.31 9.88 -14.51
N LYS A 167 -12.00 9.63 -14.42
CA LYS A 167 -11.14 9.25 -15.55
C LYS A 167 -11.10 7.73 -15.76
N ILE A 168 -11.68 6.95 -14.86
CA ILE A 168 -11.69 5.49 -14.89
C ILE A 168 -12.93 5.01 -15.66
N LYS A 169 -12.69 4.14 -16.65
CA LYS A 169 -13.77 3.52 -17.44
C LYS A 169 -14.60 2.60 -16.56
N ASN A 170 -15.92 2.67 -16.68
CA ASN A 170 -16.87 1.82 -15.95
C ASN A 170 -16.73 1.89 -14.42
N HIS A 171 -16.27 3.03 -13.88
CA HIS A 171 -16.22 3.22 -12.43
C HIS A 171 -17.65 3.16 -11.84
N GLY A 172 -17.77 2.55 -10.68
CA GLY A 172 -19.00 2.55 -9.89
C GLY A 172 -19.01 3.71 -8.89
N ALA A 173 -20.17 3.95 -8.29
CA ALA A 173 -20.30 4.85 -7.15
C ALA A 173 -20.08 4.08 -5.84
N ALA A 174 -19.20 4.60 -4.98
CA ALA A 174 -19.06 4.11 -3.61
C ALA A 174 -20.33 4.45 -2.82
N THR A 175 -20.78 3.51 -1.99
CA THR A 175 -21.79 3.72 -0.95
C THR A 175 -21.10 4.05 0.37
N GLY A 176 -21.83 4.63 1.33
CA GLY A 176 -21.27 4.97 2.66
C GLY A 176 -21.06 3.78 3.60
N HIS A 177 -20.98 2.56 3.06
CA HIS A 177 -20.72 1.36 3.87
C HIS A 177 -19.23 1.28 4.20
N ILE A 178 -18.89 0.70 5.35
CA ILE A 178 -17.49 0.50 5.75
C ILE A 178 -16.89 -0.61 4.86
N PRO A 179 -15.82 -0.34 4.09
CA PRO A 179 -15.20 -1.33 3.22
C PRO A 179 -14.36 -2.33 4.02
N GLU A 180 -14.18 -3.53 3.46
CA GLU A 180 -13.13 -4.46 3.89
C GLU A 180 -11.74 -3.89 3.56
N LEU A 181 -10.74 -4.23 4.36
CA LEU A 181 -9.37 -3.81 4.14
C LEU A 181 -8.48 -5.00 3.81
N ILE A 182 -7.73 -4.90 2.71
CA ILE A 182 -6.74 -5.90 2.30
C ILE A 182 -5.36 -5.24 2.32
N LEU A 183 -4.47 -5.76 3.15
CA LEU A 183 -3.06 -5.39 3.22
C LEU A 183 -2.22 -6.54 2.66
N ASN A 184 -1.60 -6.35 1.49
CA ASN A 184 -0.86 -7.42 0.81
C ASN A 184 0.64 -7.09 0.74
N ASN A 185 1.47 -8.12 0.97
CA ASN A 185 2.93 -8.10 0.82
C ASN A 185 3.68 -7.10 1.73
N PHE A 186 3.19 -6.91 2.95
CA PHE A 186 3.91 -6.19 4.00
C PHE A 186 4.63 -7.22 4.88
N THR A 187 5.81 -7.68 4.42
CA THR A 187 6.44 -8.91 4.96
C THR A 187 7.61 -8.64 5.90
N THR A 188 8.21 -7.45 5.84
CA THR A 188 9.33 -7.08 6.74
C THR A 188 8.79 -6.44 8.01
N ARG A 189 9.62 -6.28 9.06
CA ARG A 189 9.21 -5.53 10.28
C ARG A 189 8.71 -4.10 9.95
N LEU A 190 9.41 -3.39 9.05
CA LEU A 190 8.95 -2.08 8.55
C LEU A 190 7.65 -2.20 7.75
N GLY A 191 7.52 -3.26 6.96
CA GLY A 191 6.30 -3.60 6.23
C GLY A 191 5.11 -3.77 7.17
N HIS A 192 5.23 -4.61 8.20
CA HIS A 192 4.23 -4.82 9.23
C HIS A 192 3.85 -3.51 9.91
N ARG A 193 4.83 -2.72 10.35
CA ARG A 193 4.60 -1.37 10.94
C ARG A 193 3.83 -0.46 9.99
N ALA A 194 4.21 -0.40 8.71
CA ALA A 194 3.51 0.37 7.69
C ALA A 194 2.10 -0.16 7.39
N GLY A 195 1.93 -1.48 7.37
CA GLY A 195 0.65 -2.15 7.20
C GLY A 195 -0.30 -1.80 8.34
N ARG A 196 0.18 -1.87 9.59
CA ARG A 196 -0.56 -1.47 10.78
C ARG A 196 -0.94 0.00 10.77
N PHE A 197 0.00 0.86 10.37
CA PHE A 197 -0.24 2.29 10.14
C PHE A 197 -1.34 2.54 9.09
N PHE A 198 -1.39 1.79 7.99
CA PHE A 198 -2.49 1.92 7.03
C PHE A 198 -3.80 1.32 7.55
N GLY A 199 -3.72 0.25 8.34
CA GLY A 199 -4.86 -0.39 9.00
C GLY A 199 -5.57 0.54 9.96
N SER A 200 -4.83 1.28 10.79
CA SER A 200 -5.40 2.23 11.76
C SER A 200 -6.21 3.36 11.13
N LEU A 201 -6.09 3.60 9.81
CA LEU A 201 -6.90 4.59 9.09
C LEU A 201 -8.33 4.10 8.79
N PHE A 202 -8.63 2.82 9.00
CA PHE A 202 -9.92 2.22 8.66
C PHE A 202 -10.58 1.58 9.88
N PRO A 203 -11.91 1.67 10.02
CA PRO A 203 -12.63 0.87 11.01
C PRO A 203 -12.54 -0.62 10.68
N HIS A 204 -12.25 -1.46 11.68
CA HIS A 204 -12.11 -2.92 11.52
C HIS A 204 -13.44 -3.70 11.60
N ASN A 205 -14.58 -3.02 11.43
CA ASN A 205 -15.92 -3.60 11.41
C ASN A 205 -16.57 -3.48 10.00
N PRO A 206 -16.11 -4.26 9.01
CA PRO A 206 -16.54 -4.11 7.62
C PRO A 206 -18.02 -4.48 7.43
N GLU A 207 -18.69 -3.76 6.53
CA GLU A 207 -20.09 -4.00 6.19
C GLU A 207 -20.20 -4.78 4.87
N PHE A 208 -20.25 -6.11 4.97
CA PHE A 208 -20.29 -7.02 3.81
C PHE A 208 -21.47 -6.78 2.85
N LYS A 209 -22.55 -6.16 3.32
CA LYS A 209 -23.69 -5.77 2.46
C LYS A 209 -23.27 -4.78 1.37
N GLY A 210 -22.32 -3.89 1.67
CA GLY A 210 -21.78 -2.92 0.71
C GLY A 210 -20.88 -3.57 -0.36
N ARG A 211 -20.32 -4.75 -0.06
CA ARG A 211 -19.37 -5.51 -0.89
C ARG A 211 -18.22 -4.65 -1.39
N GLN A 212 -17.74 -3.74 -0.54
CA GLN A 212 -16.64 -2.84 -0.86
C GLN A 212 -15.35 -3.33 -0.23
N VAL A 213 -14.25 -3.10 -0.91
CA VAL A 213 -12.92 -3.46 -0.42
C VAL A 213 -11.90 -2.42 -0.85
N VAL A 214 -11.09 -1.97 0.11
CA VAL A 214 -9.91 -1.15 -0.12
C VAL A 214 -8.68 -2.05 -0.01
N THR A 215 -7.81 -1.97 -1.01
CA THR A 215 -6.60 -2.79 -1.08
C THR A 215 -5.38 -1.88 -1.06
N PHE A 216 -4.47 -2.16 -0.14
CA PHE A 216 -3.10 -1.67 -0.12
C PHE A 216 -2.20 -2.82 -0.52
N HIS A 217 -1.70 -2.79 -1.75
CA HIS A 217 -0.81 -3.82 -2.26
C HIS A 217 0.61 -3.29 -2.33
N ASN A 218 1.49 -3.78 -1.47
CA ASN A 218 2.91 -3.46 -1.53
C ASN A 218 3.57 -4.27 -2.65
N GLN A 219 4.21 -3.57 -3.57
CA GLN A 219 5.03 -4.18 -4.60
C GLN A 219 6.27 -3.33 -4.79
N ARG A 220 7.42 -3.86 -4.35
CA ARG A 220 8.74 -3.23 -4.52
C ARG A 220 8.82 -1.84 -3.91
N ASP A 221 8.36 -1.71 -2.67
CA ASP A 221 8.23 -0.47 -1.90
C ASP A 221 7.24 0.58 -2.47
N TYR A 222 6.44 0.19 -3.46
CA TYR A 222 5.30 0.96 -3.92
C TYR A 222 4.02 0.34 -3.39
N VAL A 223 3.27 1.09 -2.59
CA VAL A 223 1.96 0.68 -2.10
C VAL A 223 0.90 1.18 -3.07
N PHE A 224 0.29 0.26 -3.81
CA PHE A 224 -0.80 0.55 -4.73
C PHE A 224 -2.12 0.53 -3.98
N VAL A 225 -2.78 1.68 -3.95
CA VAL A 225 -4.08 1.83 -3.29
C VAL A 225 -5.19 1.72 -4.32
N ARG A 226 -6.14 0.82 -4.09
CA ARG A 226 -7.29 0.61 -4.96
C ARG A 226 -8.55 0.41 -4.12
N HIS A 227 -9.69 0.85 -4.65
CA HIS A 227 -10.99 0.67 -4.03
C HIS A 227 -11.94 0.02 -5.01
N HIS A 228 -12.45 -1.16 -4.65
CA HIS A 228 -13.29 -1.98 -5.50
C HIS A 228 -14.60 -2.35 -4.81
N ARG A 229 -15.64 -2.56 -5.62
CA ARG A 229 -16.79 -3.39 -5.28
C ARG A 229 -16.55 -4.78 -5.86
N TYR A 230 -16.83 -5.81 -5.08
CA TYR A 230 -16.74 -7.20 -5.55
C TYR A 230 -18.13 -7.84 -5.71
N VAL A 231 -18.23 -8.76 -6.66
CA VAL A 231 -19.38 -9.64 -6.83
C VAL A 231 -18.86 -11.04 -7.14
N PHE A 232 -19.26 -12.02 -6.34
CA PHE A 232 -18.97 -13.42 -6.61
C PHE A 232 -19.86 -13.93 -7.73
N LYS A 233 -19.24 -14.52 -8.75
CA LYS A 233 -19.93 -15.19 -9.87
C LYS A 233 -19.37 -16.58 -10.07
N PRO A 234 -20.17 -17.56 -10.53
CA PRO A 234 -19.64 -18.86 -10.92
C PRO A 234 -18.56 -18.68 -11.99
N GLY A 235 -17.47 -19.43 -11.88
CA GLY A 235 -16.35 -19.37 -12.81
C GLY A 235 -16.79 -19.75 -14.22
N THR A 236 -16.31 -19.00 -15.21
CA THR A 236 -16.73 -19.17 -16.60
C THR A 236 -15.81 -20.09 -17.39
N THR A 237 -14.60 -20.40 -16.89
CA THR A 237 -13.65 -21.27 -17.58
C THR A 237 -13.99 -22.75 -17.36
N LYS A 238 -13.63 -23.62 -18.32
CA LYS A 238 -13.89 -25.07 -18.24
C LYS A 238 -13.35 -25.68 -16.92
N ALA A 239 -12.13 -25.30 -16.54
CA ALA A 239 -11.49 -25.75 -15.31
C ALA A 239 -12.18 -25.24 -14.03
N ASP A 240 -12.80 -24.05 -14.05
CA ASP A 240 -13.57 -23.56 -12.90
C ASP A 240 -14.92 -24.28 -12.79
N LYS A 241 -15.57 -24.58 -13.92
CA LYS A 241 -16.87 -25.28 -13.95
C LYS A 241 -16.75 -26.72 -13.46
N GLU A 242 -15.71 -27.45 -13.89
CA GLU A 242 -15.44 -28.80 -13.38
C GLU A 242 -15.21 -28.83 -11.87
N LYS A 243 -14.63 -27.77 -11.30
CA LYS A 243 -14.32 -27.66 -9.87
C LYS A 243 -15.32 -26.82 -9.08
N ASN A 244 -16.47 -26.45 -9.68
CA ASN A 244 -17.47 -25.53 -9.11
C ASN A 244 -16.86 -24.29 -8.43
N ARG A 245 -15.80 -23.70 -9.00
CA ARG A 245 -15.10 -22.56 -8.42
C ARG A 245 -15.85 -21.27 -8.67
N THR A 246 -16.03 -20.47 -7.62
CA THR A 246 -16.56 -19.11 -7.71
C THR A 246 -15.40 -18.12 -7.92
N ARG A 247 -15.58 -17.12 -8.79
CA ARG A 247 -14.61 -16.03 -9.01
C ARG A 247 -15.19 -14.69 -8.59
N ALA A 248 -14.36 -13.86 -7.96
CA ALA A 248 -14.71 -12.48 -7.66
C ALA A 248 -14.54 -11.61 -8.92
N LYS A 249 -15.61 -10.96 -9.37
CA LYS A 249 -15.54 -9.89 -10.36
C LYS A 249 -15.44 -8.55 -9.61
N LEU A 250 -14.46 -7.73 -9.98
CA LEU A 250 -14.20 -6.44 -9.35
C LEU A 250 -14.69 -5.29 -10.25
N GLN A 251 -15.20 -4.24 -9.63
CA GLN A 251 -15.49 -2.96 -10.24
C GLN A 251 -14.85 -1.85 -9.41
N GLU A 252 -14.11 -0.94 -10.03
CA GLU A 252 -13.45 0.15 -9.30
C GLU A 252 -14.43 1.25 -8.90
N LEU A 253 -14.26 1.78 -7.68
CA LEU A 253 -15.10 2.85 -7.12
C LEU A 253 -14.32 4.13 -6.85
N GLY A 254 -13.07 4.00 -6.39
CA GLY A 254 -12.26 5.10 -5.89
C GLY A 254 -11.09 5.49 -6.80
N PRO A 255 -10.26 6.44 -6.36
CA PRO A 255 -9.08 6.87 -7.11
C PRO A 255 -8.03 5.75 -7.16
N ARG A 256 -7.21 5.73 -8.21
CA ARG A 256 -5.97 4.94 -8.26
C ARG A 256 -4.81 5.86 -7.92
N PHE A 257 -3.95 5.43 -7.02
CA PHE A 257 -2.68 6.09 -6.81
C PHE A 257 -1.67 5.08 -6.26
N SER A 258 -0.40 5.46 -6.22
CA SER A 258 0.63 4.72 -5.52
C SER A 258 1.34 5.60 -4.50
N LEU A 259 1.67 5.02 -3.37
CA LEU A 259 2.42 5.63 -2.30
C LEU A 259 3.82 5.03 -2.27
N LYS A 260 4.84 5.85 -2.02
CA LYS A 260 6.18 5.38 -1.66
C LYS A 260 6.57 6.06 -0.36
N MET A 261 6.80 5.27 0.69
CA MET A 261 7.25 5.80 1.98
C MET A 261 8.62 6.47 1.79
N ARG A 262 8.79 7.63 2.42
CA ARG A 262 10.04 8.40 2.40
C ARG A 262 10.71 8.43 3.76
N TRP A 263 9.92 8.52 4.81
CA TRP A 263 10.38 8.42 6.18
C TRP A 263 9.22 8.08 7.09
N LEU A 264 9.57 7.50 8.24
CA LEU A 264 8.72 7.18 9.36
C LEU A 264 9.40 7.71 10.62
N LEU A 265 8.65 8.48 11.39
CA LEU A 265 9.05 9.11 12.65
C LEU A 265 8.27 8.45 13.78
N SER A 266 8.89 8.21 14.93
CA SER A 266 8.21 7.58 16.08
C SER A 266 7.19 8.50 16.76
N GLY A 267 7.36 9.82 16.62
CA GLY A 267 6.47 10.82 17.24
C GLY A 267 5.65 11.67 16.26
N GLY A 268 5.05 12.73 16.80
CA GLY A 268 4.22 13.70 16.08
C GLY A 268 4.99 14.58 15.07
N PHE A 269 4.38 15.68 14.63
CA PHE A 269 4.99 16.62 13.67
C PHE A 269 6.20 17.41 14.24
N ASP A 270 7.33 16.75 14.47
CA ASP A 270 8.63 17.37 14.72
C ASP A 270 9.66 16.87 13.72
N THR A 271 9.82 17.61 12.62
CA THR A 271 10.77 17.26 11.56
C THR A 271 12.21 17.66 11.87
N LYS A 272 12.45 18.45 12.93
CA LYS A 272 13.79 18.98 13.26
C LYS A 272 14.50 18.15 14.31
N PHE A 273 13.79 17.75 15.36
CA PHE A 273 14.36 17.02 16.50
C PHE A 273 13.73 15.65 16.71
N GLY A 274 12.73 15.28 15.91
CA GLY A 274 12.09 13.98 16.03
C GLY A 274 13.01 12.82 15.65
N GLU A 275 12.76 11.67 16.29
CA GLU A 275 13.48 10.43 16.04
C GLU A 275 12.88 9.68 14.85
N TYR A 276 13.71 9.45 13.83
CA TYR A 276 13.34 8.72 12.64
C TYR A 276 13.53 7.22 12.86
N GLU A 277 12.43 6.47 12.94
CA GLU A 277 12.46 5.00 12.90
C GLU A 277 13.04 4.51 11.57
N TRP A 278 12.66 5.18 10.47
CA TRP A 278 13.16 4.85 9.15
C TRP A 278 13.24 6.07 8.23
N PHE A 279 14.29 6.14 7.41
CA PHE A 279 14.47 7.19 6.42
C PHE A 279 15.00 6.62 5.10
N HIS A 280 14.36 6.99 4.00
CA HIS A 280 14.74 6.50 2.68
C HIS A 280 15.97 7.22 2.12
N LYS A 281 17.15 6.63 2.31
CA LYS A 281 18.41 7.14 1.80
C LYS A 281 18.68 6.63 0.39
N ARG A 282 18.18 7.36 -0.62
CA ARG A 282 18.26 6.98 -2.04
C ARG A 282 19.64 6.47 -2.49
N LYS A 283 20.73 7.14 -2.07
CA LYS A 283 22.09 6.79 -2.53
C LYS A 283 22.61 5.47 -1.94
N GLU A 284 22.13 5.08 -0.77
CA GLU A 284 22.58 3.89 -0.05
C GLU A 284 21.63 2.70 -0.33
N GLN A 285 20.33 2.98 -0.36
CA GLN A 285 19.28 1.97 -0.44
C GLN A 285 18.87 1.59 -1.87
N ASP A 286 18.92 2.51 -2.84
CA ASP A 286 18.62 2.17 -4.25
C ASP A 286 19.85 1.56 -4.98
N THR A 287 20.83 1.03 -4.24
CA THR A 287 22.05 0.42 -4.80
C THR A 287 21.75 -0.91 -5.50
N SER A 288 20.89 -1.74 -4.91
CA SER A 288 20.35 -2.95 -5.54
C SER A 288 18.90 -2.74 -5.96
N ARG A 289 18.54 -3.20 -7.18
CA ARG A 289 17.15 -3.22 -7.64
C ARG A 289 16.35 -4.42 -7.13
N ARG A 290 16.98 -5.29 -6.33
CA ARG A 290 16.39 -6.53 -5.78
C ARG A 290 16.14 -6.46 -4.28
N LYS A 291 16.55 -5.35 -3.65
CA LYS A 291 16.38 -5.06 -2.24
C LYS A 291 15.12 -4.21 -2.05
N PHE A 292 14.26 -4.61 -1.12
CA PHE A 292 12.98 -3.93 -0.84
C PHE A 292 12.73 -3.94 0.67
N HIS A 293 12.34 -2.79 1.20
CA HIS A 293 12.33 -2.53 2.64
C HIS A 293 11.00 -2.82 3.34
N MET A 294 9.88 -2.86 2.61
CA MET A 294 8.54 -3.22 3.12
C MET A 294 8.13 -4.65 2.77
#